data_AF-R1ATR9-F1
#
_entry.id   AF-R1ATR9-F1
#
_cell.length_a   1.000
_cell.length_b   1.000
_cell.length_c   1.000
_cell.angle_alpha   90.00
_cell.angle_beta   90.00
_cell.angle_gamma   90.00
#
_symmetry.space_group_name_H-M   'P 1'
#
loop_
_entity.id
_entity.type
_entity.pdbx_description
1 polymer ?
#
loop_
_entity_poly.entity_id
_entity_poly.type
_entity_poly.pdbx_seq_one_letter_code
_entity_poly.pdbx_strand_id
1 'polypeptide(L)' 'MVKTKLEEYILQEGDSIYLDSTIHHRYINIGTEECVSIWAMTPPSF' A
#
# COMPACT_ATOMS: atom_id res chain seq x y z
N MET A 1 2.79 -2.31 5.85
CA MET A 1 3.48 -3.18 4.88
C MET A 1 2.60 -3.37 3.66
N VAL A 2 3.17 -3.24 2.46
CA VAL A 2 2.54 -3.66 1.20
C VAL A 2 3.18 -4.96 0.76
N LYS A 3 2.37 -5.99 0.56
CA LYS A 3 2.82 -7.30 0.08
C LYS A 3 2.24 -7.58 -1.30
N THR A 4 3.12 -7.86 -2.26
CA THR A 4 2.78 -8.38 -3.59
C THR A 4 3.17 -9.86 -3.68
N LYS A 5 3.03 -10.46 -4.86
CA LYS A 5 3.53 -11.82 -5.10
C LYS A 5 5.06 -11.92 -5.07
N LEU A 6 5.75 -10.85 -5.47
CA LEU A 6 7.20 -10.84 -5.69
C LEU A 6 7.96 -10.13 -4.57
N GLU A 7 7.35 -9.10 -3.99
CA GLU A 7 8.05 -8.15 -3.12
C GLU A 7 7.21 -7.76 -1.91
N GLU A 8 7.90 -7.43 -0.82
CA GLU A 8 7.34 -6.88 0.41
C GLU A 8 7.99 -5.53 0.69
N TYR A 9 7.17 -4.50 0.84
CA TYR A 9 7.59 -3.15 1.19
C TYR A 9 7.14 -2.81 2.60
N ILE A 10 8.10 -2.50 3.47
CA ILE A 10 7.82 -1.93 4.78
C ILE A 10 7.77 -0.41 4.63
N LEU A 11 6.61 0.18 4.93
CA LEU A 11 6.40 1.63 4.84
C LEU A 11 6.50 2.23 6.24
N GLN A 12 7.18 3.35 6.34
CA GLN A 12 7.25 4.20 7.52
C GLN A 12 6.40 5.47 7.33
N GLU A 13 6.23 6.25 8.39
CA GLU A 13 5.55 7.54 8.29
C GLU A 13 6.27 8.46 7.29
N GLY A 14 5.49 9.10 6.41
CA GLY A 14 6.01 9.98 5.35
C GLY A 14 6.36 9.27 4.04
N ASP A 15 6.47 7.94 4.04
CA ASP A 15 6.70 7.19 2.81
C ASP A 15 5.48 7.22 1.89
N SER A 16 5.74 7.19 0.58
CA SER A 16 4.72 7.04 -0.45
C SER A 16 5.02 5.80 -1.29
N ILE A 17 3.97 5.16 -1.80
CA ILE A 17 4.10 4.01 -2.70
C ILE A 17 3.19 4.19 -3.92
N TYR A 18 3.68 3.71 -5.07
CA TYR A 18 2.91 3.57 -6.29
C TYR A 18 2.79 2.09 -6.66
N LEU A 19 1.58 1.66 -7.01
CA LEU A 19 1.31 0.31 -7.50
C LEU A 19 0.44 0.42 -8.74
N ASP A 20 0.82 -0.29 -9.80
CA ASP A 20 -0.09 -0.52 -10.92
C ASP A 20 -1.30 -1.32 -10.41
N SER A 21 -2.52 -0.88 -10.73
CA SER A 21 -3.76 -1.49 -10.23
C SER A 21 -3.94 -2.94 -10.68
N THR A 22 -3.22 -3.38 -11.72
CA THR A 22 -3.20 -4.78 -12.17
C THR A 22 -2.38 -5.69 -11.25
N ILE A 23 -1.53 -5.12 -10.39
CA ILE A 23 -0.71 -5.87 -9.44
C ILE A 23 -1.57 -6.22 -8.22
N HIS A 24 -1.76 -7.51 -8.00
CA HIS A 24 -2.42 -8.01 -6.81
C HIS A 24 -1.54 -7.74 -5.59
N HIS A 25 -2.08 -6.98 -4.64
CA HIS A 25 -1.37 -6.57 -3.44
C HIS A 25 -2.27 -6.63 -2.21
N ARG A 26 -1.64 -6.67 -1.03
CA ARG A 26 -2.30 -6.51 0.27
C ARG A 26 -1.62 -5.40 1.06
N TYR A 27 -2.42 -4.53 1.65
CA TYR A 27 -1.97 -3.58 2.65
C TYR A 27 -2.24 -4.15 4.05
N ILE A 28 -1.19 -4.31 4.84
CA ILE A 28 -1.24 -4.96 6.16
C ILE A 28 -0.53 -4.04 7.16
N ASN A 29 -1.24 -3.65 8.23
CA ASN A 29 -0.62 -3.03 9.39
C ASN A 29 0.11 -4.12 10.20
N ILE A 30 1.44 -4.06 10.23
CA ILE A 30 2.30 -4.96 11.01
C ILE A 30 2.84 -4.30 12.28
N GLY A 31 2.52 -3.03 12.52
CA GLY A 31 2.89 -2.29 13.71
C GLY A 31 1.91 -2.53 14.85
N THR A 32 2.24 -1.98 16.02
CA THR A 32 1.40 -2.06 17.23
C THR A 32 0.48 -0.86 17.39
N GLU A 33 0.63 0.16 16.54
CA GLU A 33 -0.12 1.42 16.60
C GLU A 33 -1.12 1.52 15.43
N GLU A 34 -2.07 2.43 15.55
CA GLU A 34 -3.00 2.74 14.47
C GLU A 34 -2.23 3.27 13.25
N CYS A 35 -2.55 2.74 12.07
CA CYS A 35 -1.91 3.11 10.82
C CYS A 35 -2.93 3.78 9.91
N VAL A 36 -2.71 5.07 9.63
CA VAL A 36 -3.55 5.87 8.73
C VAL A 36 -2.83 6.03 7.39
N SER A 37 -3.52 5.74 6.29
CA SER A 37 -2.99 5.90 4.93
C SER A 37 -4.03 6.56 4.02
N ILE A 38 -3.54 7.36 3.08
CA ILE A 38 -4.36 8.03 2.06
C ILE A 38 -4.08 7.38 0.72
N TRP A 39 -5.13 6.95 0.03
CA TRP A 39 -5.04 6.24 -1.26
C TRP A 39 -5.74 7.05 -2.35
N ALA A 40 -5.08 7.16 -3.50
CA ALA A 40 -5.66 7.74 -4.70
C ALA A 40 -5.58 6.72 -5.84
N MET A 41 -6.74 6.33 -6.38
CA MET A 41 -6.84 5.42 -7.53
C MET A 41 -7.01 6.24 -8.81
N THR A 42 -6.08 6.09 -9.77
CA THR A 42 -6.02 6.91 -10.98
C THR A 42 -5.69 6.07 -12.21
N PRO A 43 -6.40 6.22 -13.35
CA PRO A 43 -7.62 7.02 -13.49
C PRO A 43 -8.75 6.45 -12.61
N PRO A 44 -9.71 7.29 -12.17
CA PRO A 44 -10.79 6.81 -11.32
C PRO A 44 -11.60 5.72 -12.04
N SER A 45 -11.81 4.59 -11.35
CA SER A 45 -12.70 3.51 -11.79
C SER A 45 -13.95 3.57 -10.91
N PHE A 46 -15.12 3.69 -11.52
CA PHE A 46 -16.43 3.75 -10.86
C PHE A 46 -17.24 2.49 -11.12
#